data_AF-A0A0K8SMS5-F1
#
_entry.id   AF-A0A0K8SMS5-F1
#
_cell.length_a   1.000
_cell.length_b   1.000
_cell.length_c   1.000
_cell.angle_alpha   90.00
_cell.angle_beta   90.00
_cell.angle_gamma   90.00
#
_symmetry.space_group_name_H-M   'P 1'
#
loop_
_entity.id
_entity.type
_entity.pdbx_description
1 polymer ?
#
loop_
_entity_poly.entity_id
_entity_poly.type
_entity_poly.pdbx_seq_one_letter_code
_entity_poly.pdbx_strand_id
1 'polypeptide(L)'
;MFNEFVFDFKLPEDMQLEWSGRMTSSAGITHLSRKMVGGEWQFISRITLSKPIVTTAARLRDTLIHEMCHAAVWLLDRKKDGHGSYWKAWTYKAREAFPELLPINTCHSYSRDWKFTWECISCGYTIGRMTKSFNTERFSCGRCHGRFELKENKNKTKREANGFARYVKENYASVKSDKRLQHKEVMKMLSQQYKDKKNDKNRSLKEPDDGIELISIGGDDYDNDA
;
A
#
# COMPACT_ATOMS: atom_id res chain seq x y z
N MET A 1 -11.73 21.72 0.31
CA MET A 1 -12.83 20.93 0.90
C MET A 1 -12.77 20.84 2.42
N PHE A 2 -12.19 19.84 3.11
CA PHE A 2 -12.32 19.80 4.59
C PHE A 2 -11.73 21.02 5.30
N ASN A 3 -10.53 21.48 4.91
CA ASN A 3 -9.92 22.67 5.49
C ASN A 3 -10.82 23.91 5.37
N GLU A 4 -11.42 24.07 4.20
CA GLU A 4 -12.34 25.15 3.85
C GLU A 4 -13.65 25.07 4.66
N PHE A 5 -14.39 23.96 4.56
CA PHE A 5 -15.75 23.86 5.09
C PHE A 5 -15.83 23.55 6.59
N VAL A 6 -14.81 22.90 7.17
CA VAL A 6 -14.81 22.54 8.59
C VAL A 6 -13.89 23.46 9.38
N PHE A 7 -12.73 23.79 8.84
CA PHE A 7 -11.65 24.44 9.58
C PHE A 7 -11.43 25.91 9.18
N ASP A 8 -12.32 26.49 8.36
CA ASP A 8 -12.29 27.89 7.91
C ASP A 8 -10.94 28.32 7.29
N PHE A 9 -10.28 27.41 6.56
CA PHE A 9 -8.91 27.59 6.03
C PHE A 9 -7.83 27.83 7.10
N LYS A 10 -8.09 27.52 8.37
CA LYS A 10 -7.15 27.78 9.47
C LYS A 10 -6.10 26.69 9.64
N LEU A 11 -6.28 25.49 9.06
CA LEU A 11 -5.19 24.51 9.02
C LEU A 11 -4.19 24.92 7.93
N PRO A 12 -2.87 24.73 8.14
CA PRO A 12 -1.87 25.04 7.13
C PRO A 12 -2.13 24.29 5.81
N GLU A 13 -2.08 24.99 4.69
CA GLU A 13 -2.27 24.39 3.37
C GLU A 13 -1.16 23.39 3.02
N ASP A 14 0.03 23.61 3.57
CA ASP A 14 1.21 22.75 3.45
C ASP A 14 1.29 21.66 4.53
N MET A 15 0.23 21.45 5.32
CA MET A 15 0.17 20.39 6.33
C MET A 15 0.39 19.02 5.67
N GLN A 16 1.46 18.34 6.08
CA GLN A 16 1.89 17.11 5.43
C GLN A 16 0.88 15.98 5.60
N LEU A 17 0.51 15.35 4.48
CA LEU A 17 -0.32 14.15 4.40
C LEU A 17 0.45 13.01 3.73
N GLU A 18 0.77 11.98 4.49
CA GLU A 18 1.64 10.88 4.05
C GLU A 18 0.90 9.55 4.03
N TRP A 19 1.36 8.61 3.19
CA TRP A 19 0.82 7.25 3.14
C TRP A 19 1.84 6.21 3.58
N SER A 20 1.51 5.42 4.59
CA SER A 20 2.34 4.31 5.08
C SER A 20 1.85 2.96 4.55
N GLY A 21 2.76 2.23 3.89
CA GLY A 21 2.55 0.83 3.51
C GLY A 21 2.77 -0.18 4.63
N ARG A 22 3.29 0.26 5.79
CA ARG A 22 3.65 -0.59 6.93
C ARG A 22 2.72 -0.40 8.14
N MET A 23 1.96 0.68 8.17
CA MET A 23 1.02 0.95 9.26
C MET A 23 -0.16 -0.01 9.19
N THR A 24 -0.27 -0.89 10.19
CA THR A 24 -1.29 -1.96 10.24
C THR A 24 -2.07 -2.01 11.56
N SER A 25 -1.70 -1.18 12.54
CA SER A 25 -2.41 -1.04 13.82
C SER A 25 -3.61 -0.10 13.70
N SER A 26 -3.42 1.06 13.07
CA SER A 26 -4.40 2.15 12.95
C SER A 26 -4.62 2.58 11.50
N ALA A 27 -5.80 3.11 11.18
CA ALA A 27 -6.12 3.61 9.83
C ALA A 27 -5.43 4.95 9.51
N GLY A 28 -5.30 5.81 10.51
CA GLY A 28 -4.62 7.09 10.47
C GLY A 28 -3.87 7.35 11.77
N ILE A 29 -2.90 8.26 11.73
CA ILE A 29 -2.22 8.82 12.89
C ILE A 29 -1.93 10.30 12.61
N THR A 30 -2.39 11.18 13.51
CA THR A 30 -1.90 12.56 13.59
C THR A 30 -0.66 12.64 14.46
N HIS A 31 0.41 13.19 13.91
CA HIS A 31 1.66 13.47 14.60
C HIS A 31 1.71 14.94 15.01
N LEU A 32 1.90 15.17 16.31
CA LEU A 32 1.87 16.51 16.91
C LEU A 32 3.27 16.86 17.41
N SER A 33 3.79 18.02 17.03
CA SER A 33 5.05 18.55 17.55
C SER A 33 5.00 20.07 17.70
N ARG A 34 5.98 20.63 18.40
CA ARG A 34 6.17 22.07 18.50
C ARG A 34 7.66 22.41 18.53
N LYS A 35 8.03 23.56 17.98
CA LYS A 35 9.40 24.08 17.97
C LYS A 35 9.42 25.52 18.46
N MET A 36 10.51 25.91 19.11
CA MET A 36 10.75 27.30 19.52
C MET A 36 11.44 28.02 18.38
N VAL A 37 10.85 29.10 17.86
CA VAL A 37 11.43 29.92 16.79
C VAL A 37 11.26 31.38 17.17
N GLY A 38 12.37 32.13 17.29
CA GLY A 38 12.32 33.54 17.67
C GLY A 38 11.69 33.81 19.04
N GLY A 39 11.74 32.84 19.97
CA GLY A 39 11.10 32.94 21.29
C GLY A 39 9.64 32.49 21.35
N GLU A 40 9.01 32.19 20.21
CA GLU A 40 7.61 31.75 20.15
C GLU A 40 7.47 30.25 19.85
N TRP A 41 6.43 29.63 20.40
CA TRP A 41 6.08 28.23 20.10
C TRP A 41 5.34 28.15 18.77
N GLN A 42 5.96 27.54 17.77
CA GLN A 42 5.29 27.12 16.55
C GLN A 42 4.83 25.67 16.69
N PHE A 43 3.52 25.44 16.57
CA PHE A 43 2.93 24.10 16.61
C PHE A 43 2.83 23.55 15.20
N ILE A 44 3.19 22.28 15.04
CA ILE A 44 3.24 21.58 13.77
C ILE A 44 2.42 20.30 13.90
N SER A 45 1.71 19.95 12.83
CA SER A 45 1.00 18.69 12.69
C SER A 45 1.32 18.05 11.35
N ARG A 46 1.32 16.71 11.29
CA ARG A 46 1.28 15.94 10.04
C ARG A 46 0.40 14.72 10.20
N ILE A 47 -0.23 14.27 9.13
CA ILE A 47 -1.12 13.11 9.14
C ILE A 47 -0.49 12.00 8.32
N THR A 48 -0.50 10.78 8.86
CA THR A 48 -0.13 9.58 8.12
C THR A 48 -1.33 8.65 8.00
N LEU A 49 -1.63 8.16 6.79
CA LEU A 49 -2.72 7.23 6.50
C LEU A 49 -2.18 5.82 6.14
N SER A 50 -2.95 4.80 6.48
CA SER A 50 -2.57 3.39 6.27
C SER A 50 -3.06 2.89 4.92
N LYS A 51 -2.13 2.61 3.99
CA LYS A 51 -2.48 1.97 2.71
C LYS A 51 -3.16 0.59 2.93
N PRO A 52 -2.73 -0.26 3.88
CA PRO A 52 -3.40 -1.54 4.11
C PRO A 52 -4.81 -1.47 4.69
N ILE A 53 -5.22 -0.36 5.33
CA ILE A 53 -6.51 -0.26 6.03
C ILE A 53 -7.50 0.68 5.31
N VAL A 54 -7.00 1.82 4.82
CA VAL A 54 -7.78 2.83 4.10
C VAL A 54 -7.87 2.44 2.63
N THR A 55 -8.79 1.51 2.34
CA THR A 55 -8.92 0.86 1.02
C THR A 55 -10.09 1.36 0.19
N THR A 56 -10.96 2.20 0.75
CA THR A 56 -12.13 2.76 0.07
C THR A 56 -12.23 4.26 0.29
N ALA A 57 -12.96 4.95 -0.59
CA ALA A 57 -13.20 6.39 -0.46
C ALA A 57 -13.88 6.76 0.86
N ALA A 58 -14.85 5.96 1.31
CA ALA A 58 -15.52 6.16 2.60
C ALA A 58 -14.53 6.07 3.78
N ARG A 59 -13.65 5.06 3.79
CA ARG A 59 -12.62 4.94 4.84
C ARG A 59 -11.63 6.10 4.79
N LEU A 60 -11.28 6.57 3.61
CA LEU A 60 -10.40 7.73 3.45
C LEU A 60 -11.05 8.97 4.03
N ARG A 61 -12.29 9.25 3.63
CA ARG A 61 -13.08 10.39 4.12
C ARG A 61 -13.17 10.38 5.64
N ASP A 62 -13.64 9.27 6.22
CA ASP A 62 -13.93 9.15 7.65
C ASP A 62 -12.64 9.20 8.49
N THR A 63 -11.56 8.56 8.02
CA THR A 63 -10.27 8.61 8.72
C THR A 63 -9.57 9.96 8.56
N LEU A 64 -9.60 10.56 7.38
CA LEU A 64 -8.95 11.85 7.16
C LEU A 64 -9.58 12.94 8.04
N ILE A 65 -10.91 13.04 8.08
CA ILE A 65 -11.58 14.05 8.90
C ILE A 65 -11.30 13.82 10.40
N HIS A 66 -11.26 12.55 10.86
CA HIS A 66 -10.89 12.21 12.23
C HIS A 66 -9.50 12.73 12.61
N GLU A 67 -8.49 12.44 11.77
CA GLU A 67 -7.12 12.89 11.99
C GLU A 67 -6.98 14.42 11.87
N MET A 68 -7.74 15.06 10.98
CA MET A 68 -7.78 16.52 10.86
C MET A 68 -8.41 17.19 12.08
N CYS A 69 -9.43 16.59 12.72
CA CYS A 69 -9.96 17.10 13.99
C CYS A 69 -8.89 17.08 15.09
N HIS A 70 -8.05 16.03 15.17
CA HIS A 70 -6.89 16.03 16.08
C HIS A 70 -5.90 17.15 15.76
N ALA A 71 -5.63 17.38 14.46
CA ALA A 71 -4.74 18.45 14.03
C ALA A 71 -5.30 19.83 14.40
N ALA A 72 -6.61 20.05 14.25
CA ALA A 72 -7.28 21.31 14.61
C ALA A 72 -7.18 21.61 16.10
N VAL A 73 -7.41 20.61 16.96
CA VAL A 73 -7.24 20.78 18.42
C VAL A 73 -5.82 21.21 18.77
N TRP A 74 -4.82 20.62 18.11
CA TRP A 74 -3.42 20.94 18.36
C TRP A 74 -3.01 22.31 17.81
N LEU A 75 -3.41 22.61 16.58
CA LEU A 75 -2.97 23.80 15.84
C LEU A 75 -3.79 25.04 16.15
N LEU A 76 -5.08 24.90 16.44
CA LEU A 76 -6.01 26.02 16.65
C LEU A 76 -6.26 26.22 18.14
N ASP A 77 -6.63 25.16 18.86
CA ASP A 77 -6.97 25.27 20.30
C ASP A 77 -5.74 25.21 21.21
N ARG A 78 -4.57 24.81 20.67
CA ARG A 78 -3.30 24.63 21.40
C ARG A 78 -3.44 23.65 22.57
N LYS A 79 -4.28 22.61 22.41
CA LYS A 79 -4.52 21.56 23.41
C LYS A 79 -4.07 20.20 22.92
N LYS A 80 -3.81 19.28 23.86
CA LYS A 80 -3.59 17.86 23.58
C LYS A 80 -4.72 17.06 24.24
N ASP A 81 -5.86 17.02 23.55
CA ASP A 81 -7.14 16.58 24.14
C ASP A 81 -7.52 15.13 23.79
N GLY A 82 -6.73 14.43 22.95
CA GLY A 82 -7.13 13.11 22.45
C GLY A 82 -8.54 13.17 21.82
N HIS A 83 -9.52 12.49 22.42
CA HIS A 83 -10.94 12.55 22.02
C HIS A 83 -11.83 13.30 23.03
N GLY A 84 -11.29 14.31 23.71
CA GLY A 84 -11.99 15.14 24.69
C GLY A 84 -12.98 16.14 24.09
N SER A 85 -13.36 17.15 24.86
CA SER A 85 -14.42 18.10 24.49
C SER A 85 -14.06 18.95 23.27
N TYR A 86 -12.80 19.36 23.10
CA TYR A 86 -12.35 20.14 21.95
C TYR A 86 -12.42 19.30 20.67
N TRP A 87 -11.94 18.06 20.75
CA TRP A 87 -12.03 17.14 19.61
C TRP A 87 -13.48 16.88 19.21
N LYS A 88 -14.37 16.66 20.19
CA LYS A 88 -15.81 16.49 19.93
C LYS A 88 -16.44 17.72 19.30
N ALA A 89 -16.06 18.93 19.73
CA ALA A 89 -16.56 20.17 19.11
C ALA A 89 -16.21 20.22 17.60
N TRP A 90 -14.97 19.88 17.25
CA TRP A 90 -14.56 19.81 15.83
C TRP A 90 -15.28 18.71 15.05
N THR A 91 -15.56 17.55 15.66
CA THR A 91 -16.33 16.51 14.96
C THR A 91 -17.79 16.88 14.77
N TYR A 92 -18.40 17.63 15.70
CA TYR A 92 -19.74 18.18 15.48
C TYR A 92 -19.75 19.18 14.34
N LYS A 93 -18.81 20.13 14.31
CA LYS A 93 -18.68 21.09 13.21
C LYS A 93 -18.49 20.39 11.86
N ALA A 94 -17.69 19.33 11.82
CA ALA A 94 -17.49 18.52 10.61
C ALA A 94 -18.80 17.88 10.12
N ARG A 95 -19.64 17.36 11.03
CA ARG A 95 -20.92 16.74 10.69
C ARG A 95 -21.99 17.75 10.31
N GLU A 96 -21.94 18.96 10.85
CA GLU A 96 -22.82 20.06 10.40
C GLU A 96 -22.48 20.48 8.96
N ALA A 97 -21.18 20.56 8.63
CA ALA A 97 -20.73 20.89 7.29
C ALA A 97 -20.98 19.76 6.26
N PHE A 98 -20.93 18.50 6.71
CA PHE A 98 -21.11 17.31 5.87
C PHE A 98 -22.09 16.32 6.51
N PRO A 99 -23.41 16.50 6.32
CA PRO A 99 -24.45 15.66 6.93
C PRO A 99 -24.37 14.17 6.55
N GLU A 100 -23.71 13.83 5.45
CA GLU A 100 -23.46 12.45 5.03
C GLU A 100 -22.38 11.73 5.84
N LEU A 101 -21.63 12.46 6.68
CA LEU A 101 -20.68 11.86 7.60
C LEU A 101 -21.42 11.10 8.70
N LEU A 102 -21.11 9.80 8.79
CA LEU A 102 -21.44 9.02 9.97
C LEU A 102 -20.82 9.66 11.21
N PRO A 103 -21.35 9.39 12.42
CA PRO A 103 -20.72 9.83 13.66
C PRO A 103 -19.22 9.52 13.66
N ILE A 104 -18.40 10.56 13.75
CA ILE A 104 -16.95 10.42 13.84
C ILE A 104 -16.66 9.90 15.25
N ASN A 105 -16.48 8.58 15.33
CA ASN A 105 -16.21 7.89 16.59
C ASN A 105 -14.73 8.00 16.98
N THR A 106 -14.43 7.72 18.25
CA THR A 106 -13.06 7.70 18.79
C THR A 106 -12.20 6.60 18.18
N CYS A 107 -12.82 5.51 17.75
CA CYS A 107 -12.19 4.38 17.09
C CYS A 107 -12.91 4.04 15.79
N HIS A 108 -12.14 3.77 14.73
CA HIS A 108 -12.68 3.17 13.51
C HIS A 108 -12.79 1.65 13.67
N SER A 109 -14.00 1.12 13.68
CA SER A 109 -14.26 -0.32 13.63
C SER A 109 -14.38 -0.81 12.19
N TYR A 110 -13.32 -0.66 11.39
CA TYR A 110 -13.32 -1.21 10.04
C TYR A 110 -13.20 -2.73 10.09
N SER A 111 -14.08 -3.43 9.37
CA SER A 111 -13.87 -4.85 9.04
C SER A 111 -12.53 -4.98 8.30
N ARG A 112 -11.56 -5.63 8.94
CA ARG A 112 -10.22 -5.81 8.35
C ARG A 112 -10.19 -7.11 7.57
N ASP A 113 -9.88 -7.00 6.29
CA ASP A 113 -9.55 -8.15 5.45
C ASP A 113 -8.13 -8.61 5.80
N TRP A 114 -8.04 -9.50 6.80
CA TRP A 114 -6.77 -10.00 7.27
C TRP A 114 -6.13 -10.94 6.23
N LYS A 115 -4.85 -10.70 5.91
CA LYS A 115 -4.10 -11.57 5.00
C LYS A 115 -3.83 -12.96 5.58
N PHE A 116 -3.77 -13.06 6.90
CA PHE A 116 -3.49 -14.27 7.66
C PHE A 116 -4.46 -14.36 8.82
N THR A 117 -5.10 -15.51 9.00
CA THR A 117 -6.00 -15.78 10.12
C THR A 117 -5.39 -16.91 10.94
N TRP A 118 -5.30 -16.73 12.24
CA TRP A 118 -4.83 -17.74 13.19
C TRP A 118 -6.03 -18.27 13.95
N GLU A 119 -6.16 -19.59 14.06
CA GLU A 119 -7.28 -20.26 14.72
C GLU A 119 -6.77 -21.07 15.91
N CYS A 120 -7.46 -20.97 17.04
CA CYS A 120 -7.13 -21.76 18.21
C CYS A 120 -7.56 -23.21 18.00
N ILE A 121 -6.62 -24.14 18.13
CA ILE A 121 -6.83 -25.57 17.89
C ILE A 121 -7.88 -26.15 18.87
N SER A 122 -7.92 -25.62 20.10
CA SER A 122 -8.77 -26.19 21.17
C SER A 122 -10.21 -25.65 21.18
N CYS A 123 -10.44 -24.40 20.76
CA CYS A 123 -11.75 -23.76 20.89
C CYS A 123 -12.25 -23.02 19.64
N GLY A 124 -11.49 -23.05 18.54
CA GLY A 124 -11.86 -22.42 17.27
C GLY A 124 -11.82 -20.89 17.27
N TYR A 125 -11.38 -20.22 18.34
CA TYR A 125 -11.28 -18.76 18.36
C TYR A 125 -10.27 -18.25 17.33
N THR A 126 -10.65 -17.26 16.52
CA THR A 126 -9.82 -16.73 15.43
C THR A 126 -9.27 -15.34 15.70
N ILE A 127 -8.01 -15.11 15.31
CA ILE A 127 -7.34 -13.81 15.31
C ILE A 127 -6.80 -13.51 13.91
N GLY A 128 -7.16 -12.35 13.36
CA GLY A 128 -6.63 -11.90 12.07
C GLY A 128 -5.37 -11.04 12.18
N ARG A 129 -4.43 -11.19 11.24
CA ARG A 129 -3.21 -10.38 11.11
C ARG A 129 -2.89 -10.03 9.66
N MET A 130 -2.21 -8.90 9.47
CA MET A 130 -1.71 -8.46 8.15
C MET A 130 -0.39 -9.14 7.75
N THR A 131 0.37 -9.63 8.73
CA THR A 131 1.64 -10.33 8.53
C THR A 131 1.51 -11.79 8.96
N LYS A 132 2.35 -12.66 8.40
CA LYS A 132 2.44 -14.08 8.82
C LYS A 132 3.13 -14.26 10.17
N SER A 133 3.76 -13.22 10.71
CA SER A 133 4.45 -13.29 12.00
C SER A 133 3.44 -13.43 13.14
N PHE A 134 3.45 -14.58 13.82
CA PHE A 134 2.75 -14.82 15.07
C PHE A 134 3.52 -15.91 15.82
N ASN A 135 4.07 -15.56 16.98
CA ASN A 135 4.82 -16.51 17.79
C ASN A 135 3.84 -17.32 18.65
N THR A 136 3.51 -18.52 18.18
CA THR A 136 2.59 -19.45 18.83
C THR A 136 3.12 -20.04 20.14
N GLU A 137 4.42 -19.90 20.43
CA GLU A 137 5.03 -20.32 21.70
C GLU A 137 4.84 -19.24 22.77
N ARG A 138 4.90 -17.97 22.37
CA ARG A 138 4.73 -16.83 23.28
C ARG A 138 3.26 -16.47 23.52
N PHE A 139 2.40 -16.64 22.53
CA PHE A 139 1.01 -16.19 22.57
C PHE A 139 0.04 -17.38 22.59
N SER A 140 -0.78 -17.45 23.64
CA SER A 140 -1.84 -18.46 23.82
C SER A 140 -3.23 -17.84 23.71
N CYS A 141 -4.24 -18.68 23.50
CA CYS A 141 -5.63 -18.22 23.38
C CYS A 141 -6.13 -17.64 24.69
N GLY A 142 -6.61 -16.40 24.69
CA GLY A 142 -7.15 -15.76 25.90
C GLY A 142 -8.45 -16.38 26.43
N ARG A 143 -9.07 -17.32 25.71
CA ARG A 143 -10.32 -18.00 26.13
C ARG A 143 -10.08 -19.34 26.80
N CYS A 144 -9.16 -20.15 26.27
CA CYS A 144 -8.93 -21.52 26.73
C CYS A 144 -7.45 -21.84 26.97
N HIS A 145 -6.56 -20.87 26.80
CA HIS A 145 -5.10 -21.02 26.88
C HIS A 145 -4.48 -22.00 25.87
N GLY A 146 -5.26 -22.49 24.90
CA GLY A 146 -4.80 -23.35 23.81
C GLY A 146 -3.86 -22.63 22.83
N ARG A 147 -3.19 -23.42 21.99
CA ARG A 147 -2.30 -22.92 20.93
C ARG A 147 -3.09 -22.47 19.70
N PHE A 148 -2.48 -21.60 18.89
CA PHE A 148 -3.00 -21.18 17.60
C PHE A 148 -2.25 -21.86 16.45
N GLU A 149 -2.95 -22.09 15.35
CA GLU A 149 -2.38 -22.48 14.06
C GLU A 149 -2.81 -21.51 12.96
N LEU A 150 -2.01 -21.41 11.90
CA LEU A 150 -2.36 -20.55 10.77
C LEU A 150 -3.44 -21.23 9.94
N LYS A 151 -4.62 -20.61 9.86
CA LYS A 151 -5.71 -21.03 8.99
C LYS A 151 -5.29 -20.79 7.53
N GLU A 152 -4.99 -21.86 6.81
CA GLU A 152 -4.65 -21.77 5.40
C GLU A 152 -5.88 -21.33 4.59
N ASN A 153 -5.78 -20.15 3.96
CA ASN A 153 -6.74 -19.79 2.92
C ASN A 153 -6.49 -20.70 1.72
N LYS A 154 -7.32 -21.74 1.56
CA LYS A 154 -7.26 -22.74 0.47
C LYS A 154 -7.30 -22.15 -0.95
N ASN A 155 -7.46 -20.83 -1.11
CA ASN A 155 -7.60 -20.14 -2.40
C ASN A 155 -6.31 -19.47 -2.93
N LYS A 156 -5.14 -19.69 -2.34
CA LYS A 156 -3.89 -19.35 -3.04
C LYS A 156 -3.45 -20.53 -3.89
N THR A 157 -3.99 -20.61 -5.11
CA THR A 157 -3.35 -21.35 -6.20
C THR A 157 -1.87 -20.98 -6.19
N LYS A 158 -0.97 -21.96 -6.02
CA LYS A 158 0.48 -21.79 -6.15
C LYS A 158 0.69 -21.07 -7.49
N ARG A 159 0.96 -19.76 -7.47
CA ARG A 159 1.29 -19.05 -8.71
C ARG A 159 2.54 -19.73 -9.24
N GLU A 160 2.45 -20.30 -10.43
CA GLU A 160 3.58 -20.91 -11.09
C GLU A 160 4.74 -19.91 -11.11
N ALA A 161 5.94 -20.40 -10.87
CA ALA A 161 7.13 -19.56 -10.87
C ALA A 161 7.18 -18.78 -12.20
N ASN A 162 7.31 -17.45 -12.10
CA ASN A 162 7.46 -16.63 -13.31
C ASN A 162 8.70 -17.09 -14.10
N GLY A 163 8.76 -16.78 -15.41
CA GLY A 163 9.79 -17.31 -16.30
C GLY A 163 11.23 -17.11 -15.78
N PHE A 164 11.49 -15.98 -15.12
CA PHE A 164 12.78 -15.69 -14.51
C PHE A 164 13.05 -16.55 -13.27
N ALA A 165 12.08 -16.72 -12.37
CA ALA A 165 12.22 -17.55 -11.18
C ALA A 165 12.48 -19.03 -11.53
N ARG A 166 11.85 -19.53 -12.61
CA ARG A 166 12.15 -20.86 -13.16
C ARG A 166 13.59 -20.93 -13.68
N TYR A 167 14.00 -19.95 -14.49
CA TYR A 167 15.34 -19.87 -15.04
C TYR A 167 16.43 -19.80 -13.96
N VAL A 168 16.23 -18.99 -12.91
CA VAL A 168 17.15 -18.94 -11.77
C VAL A 168 17.24 -20.31 -11.11
N LYS A 169 16.11 -20.98 -10.83
CA LYS A 169 16.11 -22.31 -10.21
C LYS A 169 16.91 -23.34 -11.01
N GLU A 170 16.77 -23.33 -12.33
CA GLU A 170 17.45 -24.26 -13.24
C GLU A 170 18.95 -23.98 -13.36
N ASN A 171 19.37 -22.71 -13.35
CA ASN A 171 20.74 -22.31 -13.70
C ASN A 171 21.60 -21.92 -12.48
N TYR A 172 21.00 -21.74 -11.30
CA TYR A 172 21.71 -21.26 -10.11
C TYR A 172 22.85 -22.19 -9.67
N ALA A 173 22.63 -23.50 -9.65
CA ALA A 173 23.64 -24.48 -9.27
C ALA A 173 24.85 -24.46 -10.22
N SER A 174 24.60 -24.27 -11.51
CA SER A 174 25.65 -24.16 -12.53
C SER A 174 26.51 -22.91 -12.34
N VAL A 175 25.89 -21.76 -12.06
CA VAL A 175 26.62 -20.49 -11.90
C VAL A 175 27.31 -20.39 -10.54
N LYS A 176 26.78 -21.03 -9.49
CA LYS A 176 27.41 -21.08 -8.16
C LYS A 176 28.44 -22.21 -7.99
N SER A 177 28.77 -22.92 -9.06
CA SER A 177 29.79 -23.97 -9.03
C SER A 177 31.16 -23.44 -8.57
N ASP A 178 31.48 -22.18 -8.87
CA ASP A 178 32.61 -21.48 -8.27
C ASP A 178 32.25 -20.98 -6.86
N LYS A 179 32.83 -21.62 -5.84
CA LYS A 179 32.62 -21.30 -4.41
C LYS A 179 33.04 -19.88 -4.04
N ARG A 180 33.79 -19.17 -4.90
CA ARG A 180 34.22 -17.79 -4.68
C ARG A 180 33.15 -16.75 -5.00
N LEU A 181 32.13 -17.11 -5.78
CA LEU A 181 31.09 -16.18 -6.19
C LEU A 181 30.08 -15.93 -5.08
N GLN A 182 29.87 -14.66 -4.73
CA GLN A 182 28.85 -14.30 -3.77
C GLN A 182 27.44 -14.42 -4.39
N HIS A 183 26.44 -14.71 -3.56
CA HIS A 183 25.04 -14.85 -4.01
C HIS A 183 24.57 -13.64 -4.85
N LYS A 184 24.99 -12.42 -4.48
CA LYS A 184 24.66 -11.19 -5.21
C LYS A 184 25.19 -11.19 -6.64
N GLU A 185 26.38 -11.71 -6.86
CA GLU A 185 27.04 -11.78 -8.17
C GLU A 185 26.39 -12.83 -9.05
N VAL A 186 26.08 -14.01 -8.48
CA VAL A 186 25.34 -15.08 -9.16
C VAL A 186 23.98 -14.56 -9.65
N MET A 187 23.23 -13.83 -8.82
CA MET A 187 21.93 -13.27 -9.22
C MET A 187 22.06 -12.20 -10.31
N LYS A 188 23.14 -11.41 -10.31
CA LYS A 188 23.42 -10.42 -11.36
C LYS A 188 23.71 -11.11 -12.70
N MET A 189 24.53 -12.17 -12.70
CA MET A 189 24.85 -12.96 -13.89
C MET A 189 23.59 -13.62 -14.48
N LEU A 190 22.78 -14.29 -13.65
CA LEU A 190 21.55 -14.94 -14.10
C LEU A 190 20.51 -13.93 -14.64
N SER A 191 20.47 -12.72 -14.06
CA SER A 191 19.60 -11.64 -14.57
C SER A 191 20.03 -11.16 -15.96
N GLN A 192 21.33 -11.08 -16.22
CA GLN A 192 21.86 -10.69 -17.52
C GLN A 192 21.62 -11.78 -18.56
N GLN A 193 21.97 -13.04 -18.25
CA GLN A 193 21.74 -14.17 -19.15
C GLN A 193 20.27 -14.34 -19.54
N TYR A 194 19.34 -14.10 -18.61
CA TYR A 194 17.91 -14.17 -18.91
C TYR A 194 17.43 -13.04 -19.83
N LYS A 195 18.00 -11.83 -19.70
CA LYS A 195 17.71 -10.70 -20.61
C LYS A 195 18.22 -10.98 -22.01
N ASP A 196 19.45 -11.47 -22.12
CA ASP A 196 20.09 -11.76 -23.40
C ASP A 196 19.32 -12.86 -24.14
N LYS A 197 18.96 -13.95 -23.44
CA LYS A 197 18.09 -15.02 -23.99
C LYS A 197 16.72 -14.53 -24.45
N LYS A 198 16.16 -13.50 -23.80
CA LYS A 198 14.87 -12.90 -24.21
C LYS A 198 15.05 -12.03 -25.46
N ASN A 199 16.15 -11.31 -25.57
CA ASN A 199 16.48 -10.48 -26.73
C ASN A 199 16.79 -11.34 -27.97
N ASP A 200 17.57 -12.41 -27.80
CA ASP A 200 17.90 -13.34 -28.89
C ASP A 200 16.64 -14.03 -29.45
N LYS A 201 15.76 -14.50 -28.55
CA LYS A 201 14.49 -15.09 -28.95
C LYS A 201 13.58 -14.12 -29.72
N ASN A 202 13.66 -12.83 -29.41
CA ASN A 202 12.89 -11.78 -30.09
C ASN A 202 13.51 -11.36 -31.44
N ARG A 203 14.81 -11.63 -31.63
CA ARG A 203 15.55 -11.37 -32.87
C ARG A 203 15.35 -12.49 -33.89
N SER A 204 15.32 -13.75 -33.46
CA SER A 204 15.07 -14.92 -34.34
C SER A 204 13.63 -15.04 -34.89
N LEU A 205 12.71 -14.18 -34.47
CA LEU A 205 11.30 -14.17 -34.93
C LEU A 205 11.03 -13.11 -36.01
N LYS A 206 12.06 -12.42 -36.53
CA LYS A 206 11.92 -11.23 -37.39
C LYS A 206 12.62 -11.30 -38.76
N GLU A 207 13.06 -12.45 -39.23
CA GLU A 207 13.58 -12.57 -40.61
C GLU A 207 12.46 -12.99 -41.57
N PRO A 208 12.12 -12.19 -42.61
CA PRO A 208 11.25 -12.62 -43.70
C PRO A 208 12.03 -13.41 -44.76
N ASP A 209 11.31 -14.29 -45.45
CA ASP A 209 11.76 -15.19 -46.52
C ASP A 209 11.80 -14.43 -47.85
N ASP A 210 13.00 -14.26 -48.43
CA ASP A 210 13.22 -13.48 -49.65
C ASP A 210 13.02 -14.37 -50.89
N GLY A 211 11.90 -14.23 -51.59
CA GLY A 211 11.77 -14.81 -52.92
C GLY A 211 10.42 -14.56 -53.58
N ILE A 212 10.34 -13.55 -54.45
CA ILE A 212 9.69 -13.56 -55.78
C ILE A 212 9.94 -12.21 -56.47
N GLU A 213 10.44 -12.29 -57.71
CA GLU A 213 10.74 -11.19 -58.62
C GLU A 213 9.51 -10.30 -58.95
N LEU A 214 9.69 -8.99 -58.91
CA LEU A 214 8.73 -7.99 -59.34
C LEU A 214 8.75 -7.85 -60.87
N ILE A 215 7.64 -8.20 -61.51
CA ILE A 215 7.36 -7.89 -62.91
C ILE A 215 6.94 -6.41 -62.97
N SER A 216 7.72 -5.60 -63.70
CA SER A 216 7.40 -4.21 -64.00
C SER A 216 6.19 -4.11 -64.93
N ILE A 217 5.12 -3.44 -64.48
CA ILE A 217 4.09 -2.90 -65.37
C ILE A 217 4.17 -1.38 -65.24
N GLY A 218 4.39 -0.74 -66.40
CA GLY A 218 4.53 0.70 -66.56
C GLY A 218 3.26 1.47 -66.20
N GLY A 219 3.47 2.74 -65.92
CA GLY A 219 2.44 3.71 -65.59
C GLY A 219 1.74 4.29 -66.81
N ASP A 220 1.29 5.53 -66.60
CA ASP A 220 0.47 6.40 -67.45
C ASP A 220 -1.03 6.23 -67.12
N ASP A 221 -1.85 7.25 -66.87
CA ASP A 221 -1.67 8.70 -66.74
C ASP A 221 -3.00 9.26 -66.19
N TYR A 222 -2.93 10.45 -65.61
CA TYR A 222 -3.92 11.55 -65.56
C TYR A 222 -5.33 11.31 -66.14
N ASP A 223 -6.40 11.63 -65.40
CA ASP A 223 -7.04 12.96 -65.44
C ASP A 223 -8.38 13.06 -64.70
N ASN A 224 -8.50 14.20 -64.05
CA ASN A 224 -9.58 15.11 -63.69
C ASN A 224 -11.09 14.83 -63.99
N ASP A 225 -11.89 15.49 -63.14
CA ASP A 225 -13.18 16.16 -63.35
C ASP A 225 -14.51 15.55 -62.82
N ALA A 226 -15.25 16.50 -62.20
CA ALA A 226 -16.66 16.57 -61.77
C ALA A 226 -17.06 16.06 -60.37
#